data_AF-A0A914GAF8-F1
#
_entry.id   AF-A0A914GAF8-F1
#
_cell.length_a   1.000
_cell.length_b   1.000
_cell.length_c   1.000
_cell.angle_alpha   90.00
_cell.angle_beta   90.00
_cell.angle_gamma   90.00
#
_symmetry.space_group_name_H-M   'P 1'
#
loop_
_entity.id
_entity.type
_entity.pdbx_description
1 polymer ?
#
loop_
_entity_poly.entity_id
_entity_poly.type
_entity_poly.pdbx_seq_one_letter_code
_entity_poly.pdbx_strand_id
1 'polypeptide(L)'
;FVKENIEVIREHFQSLTQYCAEDVQATFEVFKELYPIFRDRFPHPITYVGMMEMGSAYLPITENWRLFYEKCNLDTAEVNDRAARGLAQAALELAKTLSAENKYVTDPWMWICDWDLHKKLLKPKWYLNLFSTSSAAPVEENEEISATDIKFRGRDVPRIFGLCYGPFPLHHKADYGWGFLVPNLER
;
A
#
# COMPACT_ATOMS: atom_id res chain seq x y z
N PHE A 1 6.60 13.56 9.96
CA PHE A 1 6.70 15.02 10.13
C PHE A 1 8.15 15.40 10.43
N VAL A 2 8.97 15.49 9.38
CA VAL A 2 10.21 16.28 9.35
C VAL A 2 10.12 16.94 8.00
N LYS A 3 9.82 18.24 7.97
CA LYS A 3 9.53 18.95 6.71
C LYS A 3 10.77 19.64 6.14
N GLU A 4 11.81 19.86 6.94
CA GLU A 4 13.02 20.58 6.54
C GLU A 4 14.30 19.92 7.08
N ASN A 5 15.44 20.30 6.52
CA ASN A 5 16.75 19.77 6.90
C ASN A 5 17.18 20.29 8.29
N ILE A 6 17.93 19.47 9.04
CA ILE A 6 18.30 19.76 10.43
C ILE A 6 19.19 20.99 10.57
N GLU A 7 19.97 21.34 9.54
CA GLU A 7 20.80 22.55 9.60
C GLU A 7 19.94 23.82 9.62
N VAL A 8 18.88 23.87 8.81
CA VAL A 8 17.95 25.01 8.74
C VAL A 8 17.22 25.20 10.08
N ILE A 9 16.81 24.10 10.70
CA ILE A 9 16.16 24.11 12.02
C ILE A 9 17.12 24.63 13.09
N ARG A 10 18.42 24.30 13.01
CA ARG A 10 19.43 24.78 13.96
C ARG A 10 19.67 26.28 13.83
N GLU A 11 19.71 26.81 12.62
CA GLU A 11 19.88 28.25 12.37
C GLU A 11 18.71 29.07 12.95
N HIS A 12 17.48 28.56 12.85
CA HIS A 12 16.26 29.25 13.30
C HIS A 12 15.72 28.73 14.64
N PHE A 13 16.52 27.96 15.38
CA PHE A 13 16.05 27.20 16.55
C PHE A 13 15.33 28.06 17.58
N GLN A 14 15.88 29.24 17.90
CA GLN A 14 15.32 30.13 18.91
C GLN A 14 13.94 30.66 18.50
N SER A 15 13.79 31.08 17.24
CA SER A 15 12.52 31.61 16.73
C SER A 15 11.46 30.52 16.63
N LEU A 16 11.83 29.33 16.14
CA LEU A 16 10.91 28.20 16.01
C LEU A 16 10.44 27.68 17.38
N THR A 17 11.36 27.56 18.34
CA THR A 17 11.02 27.11 19.70
C THR A 17 10.17 28.13 20.42
N GLN A 18 10.43 29.43 20.23
CA GLN A 18 9.60 30.50 20.77
C GLN A 18 8.18 30.46 20.20
N TYR A 19 8.04 30.28 18.88
CA TYR A 19 6.73 30.12 18.24
C TYR A 19 5.96 28.92 18.82
N CYS A 20 6.62 27.76 18.95
CA CYS A 20 6.00 26.58 19.56
C CYS A 20 5.59 26.81 21.02
N ALA A 21 6.40 27.55 21.79
CA ALA A 21 6.09 27.89 23.17
C ALA A 21 4.88 28.84 23.27
N GLU A 22 4.81 29.85 22.39
CA GLU A 22 3.69 30.79 22.31
C GLU A 22 2.38 30.09 21.91
N ASP A 23 2.42 29.15 20.96
CA ASP A 23 1.26 28.34 20.58
C ASP A 23 0.77 27.44 21.74
N VAL A 24 1.69 26.82 22.48
CA VAL A 24 1.35 26.03 23.69
C VAL A 24 0.78 26.94 24.78
N GLN A 25 1.31 28.15 24.94
CA GLN A 25 0.78 29.12 25.90
C GLN A 25 -0.64 29.57 25.50
N ALA A 26 -0.86 29.94 24.24
CA ALA A 26 -2.15 30.38 23.74
C ALA A 26 -3.21 29.27 23.89
N THR A 27 -2.88 28.03 23.55
CA THR A 27 -3.81 26.88 23.72
C THR A 27 -4.13 26.63 25.20
N PHE A 28 -3.16 26.81 26.11
CA PHE A 28 -3.39 26.70 27.54
C PHE A 28 -4.27 27.83 28.11
N GLU A 29 -4.08 29.06 27.65
CA GLU A 29 -4.93 30.21 28.03
C GLU A 29 -6.38 30.01 27.56
N VAL A 30 -6.58 29.56 26.33
CA VAL A 30 -7.91 29.21 25.82
C VAL A 30 -8.52 28.04 26.63
N PHE A 31 -7.73 27.01 26.94
CA PHE A 31 -8.21 25.87 27.73
C PHE A 31 -8.63 26.28 29.15
N LYS A 32 -7.91 27.22 29.79
CA LYS A 32 -8.26 27.75 31.11
C LYS A 32 -9.66 28.35 31.15
N GLU A 33 -10.06 29.09 30.11
CA GLU A 33 -11.39 29.69 30.02
C GLU A 33 -12.48 28.66 29.65
N LEU A 34 -12.15 27.66 28.82
CA LEU A 34 -13.11 26.63 28.40
C LEU A 34 -13.36 25.56 29.47
N TYR A 35 -12.37 25.23 30.30
CA TYR A 35 -12.48 24.19 31.31
C TYR A 35 -13.61 24.39 32.35
N PRO A 36 -13.83 25.59 32.95
CA PRO A 36 -14.95 25.79 33.86
C PRO A 36 -16.31 25.59 33.17
N ILE A 37 -16.46 26.08 31.93
CA ILE A 37 -17.69 25.89 31.13
C ILE A 37 -17.96 24.41 30.88
N PHE A 38 -16.90 23.63 30.60
CA PHE A 38 -17.00 22.18 30.46
C PHE A 38 -17.45 21.51 31.77
N ARG A 39 -16.90 21.93 32.90
CA ARG A 39 -17.21 21.39 34.23
C ARG A 39 -18.65 21.70 34.66
N ASP A 40 -19.16 22.89 34.36
CA ASP A 40 -20.55 23.26 34.63
C ASP A 40 -21.52 22.44 33.79
N ARG A 41 -21.17 22.17 32.54
CA ARG A 41 -21.97 21.34 31.63
C ARG A 41 -21.94 19.85 32.01
N PHE A 42 -20.81 19.36 32.52
CA PHE A 42 -20.60 17.96 32.91
C PHE A 42 -20.09 17.88 34.36
N PRO A 43 -20.99 18.03 35.36
CA PRO A 43 -20.60 18.17 36.77
C PRO A 43 -20.15 16.86 37.42
N HIS A 44 -20.26 15.73 36.72
CA HIS A 44 -20.05 14.42 37.33
C HIS A 44 -18.55 14.14 37.54
N PRO A 45 -18.09 13.89 38.78
CA PRO A 45 -16.66 13.71 39.08
C PRO A 45 -16.05 12.48 38.40
N ILE A 46 -16.85 11.45 38.11
CA ILE A 46 -16.40 10.26 37.36
C ILE A 46 -15.90 10.63 35.95
N THR A 47 -16.48 11.63 35.28
CA THR A 47 -16.02 12.02 33.94
C THR A 47 -14.58 12.53 34.00
N TYR A 48 -14.27 13.38 34.99
CA TYR A 48 -12.93 13.91 35.20
C TYR A 48 -11.92 12.82 35.59
N VAL A 49 -12.26 12.00 36.59
CA VAL A 49 -11.38 10.91 37.06
C VAL A 49 -11.16 9.89 35.94
N GLY A 50 -12.20 9.54 35.18
CA GLY A 50 -12.09 8.63 34.04
C GLY A 50 -11.14 9.15 32.97
N MET A 51 -11.20 10.45 32.64
CA MET A 51 -10.25 11.06 31.70
C MET A 51 -8.81 11.03 32.22
N MET A 52 -8.60 11.23 33.53
CA MET A 52 -7.26 11.15 34.13
C MET A 52 -6.71 9.72 34.10
N GLU A 53 -7.52 8.72 34.45
CA GLU A 53 -7.11 7.31 34.44
C GLU A 53 -6.85 6.78 33.03
N MET A 54 -7.66 7.21 32.05
CA MET A 54 -7.38 6.86 30.65
C MET A 54 -6.07 7.48 30.15
N GLY A 55 -5.68 8.65 30.67
CA GLY A 55 -4.41 9.32 30.34
C GLY A 55 -3.18 8.74 31.05
N SER A 56 -3.37 8.00 32.16
CA SER A 56 -2.28 7.38 32.94
C SER A 56 -1.96 5.94 32.53
N ALA A 57 -2.62 5.41 31.50
CA ALA A 57 -2.39 4.06 31.03
C ALA A 57 -0.93 3.86 30.56
N TYR A 58 -0.29 2.79 31.04
CA TYR A 58 1.05 2.41 30.61
C TYR A 58 1.00 1.14 29.78
N LEU A 59 1.89 1.06 28.78
CA LEU A 59 2.06 -0.14 27.97
C LEU A 59 3.20 -0.99 28.55
N PRO A 60 2.95 -2.24 28.98
CA PRO A 60 3.99 -3.10 29.52
C PRO A 60 4.84 -3.66 28.38
N ILE A 61 5.86 -2.92 27.97
CA ILE A 61 6.85 -3.38 26.99
C ILE A 61 8.04 -4.04 27.70
N THR A 62 8.52 -5.12 27.11
CA THR A 62 9.75 -5.81 27.54
C THR A 62 10.83 -5.61 26.48
N GLU A 63 12.09 -5.93 26.80
CA GLU A 63 13.19 -5.91 25.82
C GLU A 63 12.92 -6.81 24.61
N ASN A 64 12.12 -7.87 24.79
CA ASN A 64 11.68 -8.77 23.74
C ASN A 64 10.81 -8.10 22.66
N TRP A 65 10.24 -6.91 22.93
CA TRP A 65 9.43 -6.19 21.94
C TRP A 65 10.21 -5.88 20.67
N ARG A 66 11.51 -5.56 20.79
CA ARG A 66 12.37 -5.32 19.62
C ARG A 66 12.58 -6.59 18.80
N LEU A 67 12.87 -7.71 19.46
CA LEU A 67 13.01 -9.02 18.81
C LEU A 67 11.71 -9.44 18.12
N PHE A 68 10.56 -9.22 18.77
CA PHE A 68 9.25 -9.47 18.18
C PHE A 68 9.01 -8.61 16.93
N TYR A 69 9.26 -7.30 17.02
CA TYR A 69 9.10 -6.38 15.89
C TYR A 69 9.99 -6.76 14.71
N GLU A 70 11.28 -7.03 14.94
CA GLU A 70 12.22 -7.44 13.91
C GLU A 70 11.80 -8.75 13.26
N LYS A 71 11.38 -9.74 14.05
CA LYS A 71 10.84 -11.00 13.55
C LYS A 71 9.61 -10.78 12.67
N CYS A 72 8.63 -10.00 13.11
CA CYS A 72 7.45 -9.70 12.31
C CYS A 72 7.80 -8.98 11.00
N ASN A 73 8.79 -8.09 11.02
CA ASN A 73 9.24 -7.40 9.82
C ASN A 73 9.92 -8.36 8.83
N LEU A 74 10.78 -9.27 9.32
CA LEU A 74 11.40 -10.31 8.52
C LEU A 74 10.36 -11.28 7.92
N ASP A 75 9.45 -11.80 8.75
CA ASP A 75 8.39 -12.70 8.31
C ASP A 75 7.50 -12.03 7.25
N THR A 76 7.19 -10.74 7.43
CA THR A 76 6.40 -9.96 6.45
C THR A 76 7.17 -9.75 5.14
N ALA A 77 8.46 -9.44 5.22
CA ALA A 77 9.31 -9.30 4.04
C ALA A 77 9.38 -10.61 3.25
N GLU A 78 9.59 -11.73 3.93
CA GLU A 78 9.66 -13.05 3.29
C GLU A 78 8.33 -13.44 2.61
N VAL A 79 7.19 -13.20 3.27
CA VAL A 79 5.87 -13.45 2.69
C VAL A 79 5.64 -12.58 1.45
N ASN A 80 6.04 -11.31 1.50
CA ASN A 80 5.90 -10.41 0.36
C ASN A 80 6.81 -10.83 -0.81
N ASP A 81 8.07 -11.18 -0.56
CA ASP A 81 9.00 -11.66 -1.59
C ASP A 81 8.55 -13.00 -2.19
N ARG A 82 7.97 -13.88 -1.37
CA ARG A 82 7.35 -15.12 -1.85
C ARG A 82 6.15 -14.85 -2.75
N ALA A 83 5.28 -13.91 -2.38
CA ALA A 83 4.15 -13.49 -3.20
C ALA A 83 4.61 -12.84 -4.51
N ALA A 84 5.69 -12.06 -4.47
CA ALA A 84 6.29 -11.43 -5.64
C ALA A 84 6.79 -12.48 -6.64
N ARG A 85 7.58 -13.44 -6.16
CA ARG A 85 8.06 -14.57 -6.97
C ARG A 85 6.92 -15.38 -7.56
N GLY A 86 5.91 -15.72 -6.75
CA GLY A 86 4.73 -16.47 -7.22
C GLY A 86 3.96 -15.73 -8.32
N LEU A 87 3.78 -14.42 -8.18
CA LEU A 87 3.13 -13.59 -9.20
C LEU A 87 3.95 -13.51 -10.49
N ALA A 88 5.28 -13.32 -10.40
CA ALA A 88 6.14 -13.29 -11.57
C ALA A 88 6.17 -14.64 -12.31
N GLN A 89 6.23 -15.75 -11.58
CA GLN A 89 6.19 -17.10 -12.13
C GLN A 89 4.84 -17.37 -12.82
N ALA A 90 3.72 -17.10 -12.16
CA ALA A 90 2.39 -17.27 -12.74
C ALA A 90 2.21 -16.41 -14.01
N ALA A 91 2.68 -15.17 -14.00
CA ALA A 91 2.64 -14.29 -15.17
C ALA A 91 3.49 -14.84 -16.33
N LEU A 92 4.67 -15.40 -16.04
CA LEU A 92 5.55 -16.00 -17.04
C LEU A 92 4.94 -17.27 -17.65
N GLU A 93 4.38 -18.15 -16.83
CA GLU A 93 3.70 -19.37 -17.28
C GLU A 93 2.47 -19.04 -18.14
N LEU A 94 1.69 -18.05 -17.74
CA LEU A 94 0.55 -17.55 -18.50
C LEU A 94 1.01 -17.00 -19.86
N ALA A 95 2.08 -16.21 -19.88
CA ALA A 95 2.66 -15.67 -21.11
C ALA A 95 3.10 -16.78 -22.08
N LYS A 96 3.79 -17.81 -21.58
CA LYS A 96 4.23 -18.96 -22.39
C LYS A 96 3.06 -19.74 -22.95
N THR A 97 2.09 -20.09 -22.11
CA THR A 97 0.94 -20.92 -22.47
C THR A 97 0.07 -20.23 -23.53
N LEU A 98 -0.21 -18.94 -23.36
CA LEU A 98 -1.06 -18.19 -24.29
C LEU A 98 -0.34 -17.77 -25.58
N SER A 99 0.99 -17.61 -25.54
CA SER A 99 1.79 -17.26 -26.72
C SER A 99 1.97 -18.42 -27.71
N ALA A 100 1.94 -19.67 -27.26
CA ALA A 100 2.20 -20.83 -28.13
C ALA A 100 1.14 -21.03 -29.23
N GLU A 101 -0.10 -20.58 -29.00
CA GLU A 101 -1.23 -20.81 -29.91
C GLU A 101 -2.06 -19.55 -30.19
N ASN A 102 -1.56 -18.35 -29.86
CA ASN A 102 -2.33 -17.09 -29.88
C ASN A 102 -3.67 -17.16 -29.11
N LYS A 103 -3.75 -18.04 -28.11
CA LYS A 103 -4.94 -18.25 -27.28
C LYS A 103 -5.34 -17.02 -26.47
N TYR A 104 -4.42 -16.07 -26.31
CA TYR A 104 -4.72 -14.81 -25.63
C TYR A 104 -5.88 -14.04 -26.27
N VAL A 105 -6.12 -14.19 -27.58
CA VAL A 105 -7.23 -13.52 -28.27
C VAL A 105 -8.58 -14.04 -27.80
N THR A 106 -8.66 -15.33 -27.48
CA THR A 106 -9.88 -15.99 -26.98
C THR A 106 -10.01 -15.93 -25.46
N ASP A 107 -8.94 -15.55 -24.76
CA ASP A 107 -8.92 -15.55 -23.30
C ASP A 107 -9.73 -14.36 -22.72
N PRO A 108 -10.69 -14.58 -21.81
CA PRO A 108 -11.54 -13.52 -21.26
C PRO A 108 -10.80 -12.42 -20.49
N TRP A 109 -9.61 -12.69 -19.95
CA TRP A 109 -8.85 -11.74 -19.14
C TRP A 109 -7.73 -11.06 -19.92
N MET A 110 -7.06 -11.79 -20.80
CA MET A 110 -5.80 -11.38 -21.42
C MET A 110 -5.92 -10.80 -22.84
N TRP A 111 -7.10 -10.87 -23.46
CA TRP A 111 -7.34 -10.36 -24.83
C TRP A 111 -7.06 -8.87 -25.01
N ILE A 112 -7.21 -8.06 -23.96
CA ILE A 112 -7.01 -6.61 -23.98
C ILE A 112 -5.56 -6.19 -23.69
N CYS A 113 -4.72 -7.12 -23.23
CA CYS A 113 -3.35 -6.81 -22.83
C CYS A 113 -2.44 -6.58 -24.06
N ASP A 114 -1.41 -5.74 -23.90
CA ASP A 114 -0.43 -5.48 -24.97
C ASP A 114 0.56 -6.64 -25.10
N TRP A 115 0.30 -7.55 -26.05
CA TRP A 115 1.13 -8.74 -26.33
C TRP A 115 2.35 -8.47 -27.21
N ASP A 116 2.54 -7.24 -27.66
CA ASP A 116 3.74 -6.83 -28.41
C ASP A 116 5.02 -7.17 -27.65
N LEU A 117 6.01 -7.71 -28.37
CA LEU A 117 7.31 -8.03 -27.80
C LEU A 117 8.16 -6.77 -27.60
N HIS A 118 8.79 -6.66 -26.45
CA HIS A 118 9.78 -5.63 -26.20
C HIS A 118 11.09 -5.92 -26.93
N LYS A 119 11.64 -4.91 -27.63
CA LYS A 119 12.78 -5.04 -28.56
C LYS A 119 14.03 -5.71 -27.97
N LYS A 120 14.29 -5.54 -26.67
CA LYS A 120 15.50 -6.06 -25.99
C LYS A 120 15.27 -7.32 -25.17
N LEU A 121 14.10 -7.44 -24.55
CA LEU A 121 13.81 -8.50 -23.58
C LEU A 121 12.99 -9.64 -24.18
N LEU A 122 12.41 -9.44 -25.37
CA LEU A 122 11.59 -10.43 -26.07
C LEU A 122 10.43 -10.98 -25.23
N LYS A 123 9.96 -10.19 -24.24
CA LYS A 123 8.77 -10.48 -23.43
C LYS A 123 7.64 -9.51 -23.77
N PRO A 124 6.36 -9.90 -23.57
CA PRO A 124 5.21 -9.03 -23.80
C PRO A 124 5.30 -7.73 -22.97
N LYS A 125 4.85 -6.61 -23.53
CA LYS A 125 4.83 -5.31 -22.84
C LYS A 125 3.99 -5.36 -21.56
N TRP A 126 2.84 -6.04 -21.58
CA TRP A 126 2.00 -6.20 -20.39
C TRP A 126 2.75 -6.88 -19.23
N TYR A 127 3.61 -7.87 -19.52
CA TYR A 127 4.41 -8.56 -18.52
C TYR A 127 5.45 -7.62 -17.90
N LEU A 128 6.07 -6.76 -18.70
CA LEU A 128 7.04 -5.77 -18.21
C LEU A 128 6.36 -4.68 -17.35
N ASN A 129 5.09 -4.37 -17.63
CA ASN A 129 4.33 -3.41 -16.82
C ASN A 129 4.06 -3.88 -15.39
N LEU A 130 4.18 -5.19 -15.13
CA LEU A 130 4.10 -5.77 -13.78
C LEU A 130 5.22 -5.27 -12.87
N PHE A 131 6.39 -4.93 -13.44
CA PHE A 131 7.56 -4.54 -12.68
C PHE A 131 7.65 -3.02 -12.48
N SER A 132 8.34 -2.59 -11.42
CA SER A 132 8.62 -1.19 -11.10
C SER A 132 9.34 -0.51 -12.26
N THR A 133 10.41 -1.16 -12.73
CA THR A 133 11.27 -0.77 -13.83
C THR A 133 11.42 -1.96 -14.79
N SER A 134 11.58 -1.71 -16.08
CA SER A 134 11.79 -2.77 -17.08
C SER A 134 13.06 -3.60 -16.84
N SER A 135 14.05 -3.06 -16.12
CA SER A 135 15.27 -3.77 -15.72
C SER A 135 15.09 -4.68 -14.51
N ALA A 136 14.00 -4.53 -13.76
CA ALA A 136 13.67 -5.38 -12.63
C ALA A 136 12.88 -6.63 -13.07
N ALA A 137 12.52 -6.73 -14.35
CA ALA A 137 11.94 -7.93 -14.91
C ALA A 137 13.02 -9.01 -15.04
N PRO A 138 12.78 -10.23 -14.53
CA PRO A 138 13.78 -11.29 -14.52
C PRO A 138 14.13 -11.69 -15.96
N VAL A 139 15.44 -11.73 -16.25
CA VAL A 139 15.96 -12.19 -17.54
C VAL A 139 15.95 -13.71 -17.58
N GLU A 140 16.34 -14.35 -16.46
CA GLU A 140 16.32 -15.80 -16.26
C GLU A 140 15.26 -16.21 -15.22
N GLU A 141 14.79 -17.46 -15.28
CA GLU A 141 13.74 -17.97 -14.37
C GLU A 141 14.18 -18.07 -12.90
N ASN A 142 15.48 -18.08 -12.64
CA ASN A 142 16.06 -18.26 -11.31
C ASN A 142 16.54 -16.94 -10.66
N GLU A 143 16.28 -15.80 -11.28
CA GLU A 143 16.67 -14.50 -10.74
C GLU A 143 15.81 -14.15 -9.52
N GLU A 144 16.44 -13.72 -8.42
CA GLU A 144 15.72 -13.35 -7.20
C GLU A 144 14.96 -12.04 -7.39
N ILE A 145 13.66 -12.07 -7.08
CA ILE A 145 12.74 -10.93 -7.22
C ILE A 145 12.33 -10.49 -5.83
N SER A 146 12.48 -9.21 -5.52
CA SER A 146 11.96 -8.63 -4.28
C SER A 146 10.57 -8.04 -4.49
N ALA A 147 9.79 -7.95 -3.40
CA ALA A 147 8.48 -7.34 -3.38
C ALA A 147 8.46 -5.88 -3.87
N THR A 148 9.56 -5.14 -3.69
CA THR A 148 9.68 -3.75 -4.18
C THR A 148 9.73 -3.65 -5.71
N ASP A 149 10.09 -4.74 -6.38
CA ASP A 149 10.25 -4.78 -7.82
C ASP A 149 8.93 -4.98 -8.56
N ILE A 150 7.86 -5.35 -7.86
CA ILE A 150 6.56 -5.67 -8.45
C ILE A 150 5.48 -4.66 -8.05
N LYS A 151 4.69 -4.23 -9.04
CA LYS A 151 3.50 -3.42 -8.87
C LYS A 151 2.29 -4.31 -8.55
N PHE A 152 2.15 -4.74 -7.29
CA PHE A 152 1.01 -5.55 -6.84
C PHE A 152 -0.37 -4.92 -7.10
N ARG A 153 -0.44 -3.58 -7.11
CA ARG A 153 -1.68 -2.83 -7.41
C ARG A 153 -1.85 -2.53 -8.90
N GLY A 154 -1.09 -3.21 -9.76
CA GLY A 154 -1.19 -3.09 -11.21
C GLY A 154 -2.53 -3.58 -11.74
N ARG A 155 -2.94 -3.05 -12.90
CA ARG A 155 -4.20 -3.43 -13.57
C ARG A 155 -4.20 -4.88 -14.08
N ASP A 156 -3.02 -5.43 -14.31
CA ASP A 156 -2.85 -6.75 -14.90
C ASP A 156 -2.87 -7.88 -13.84
N VAL A 157 -2.61 -7.56 -12.57
CA VAL A 157 -2.57 -8.57 -11.48
C VAL A 157 -3.90 -9.31 -11.32
N PRO A 158 -5.08 -8.65 -11.28
CA PRO A 158 -6.35 -9.36 -11.23
C PRO A 158 -6.62 -10.27 -12.44
N ARG A 159 -6.08 -9.91 -13.61
CA ARG A 159 -6.23 -10.69 -14.85
C ARG A 159 -5.38 -11.94 -14.82
N ILE A 160 -4.13 -11.84 -14.35
CA ILE A 160 -3.21 -12.98 -14.20
C ILE A 160 -3.80 -14.06 -13.30
N PHE A 161 -4.45 -13.66 -12.20
CA PHE A 161 -5.10 -14.59 -11.27
C PHE A 161 -6.53 -14.99 -11.66
N GLY A 162 -7.06 -14.51 -12.78
CA GLY A 162 -8.41 -14.82 -13.22
C GLY A 162 -9.50 -14.36 -12.24
N LEU A 163 -9.30 -13.23 -11.54
CA LEU A 163 -10.25 -12.76 -10.53
C LEU A 163 -11.61 -12.46 -11.16
N CYS A 164 -12.66 -12.89 -10.48
CA CYS A 164 -14.05 -12.77 -10.90
C CYS A 164 -14.92 -12.16 -9.81
N TYR A 165 -15.99 -11.48 -10.23
CA TYR A 165 -17.10 -11.11 -9.37
C TYR A 165 -18.31 -11.96 -9.75
N GLY A 166 -18.66 -12.94 -8.90
CA GLY A 166 -19.62 -13.99 -9.27
C GLY A 166 -19.09 -14.80 -10.46
N PRO A 167 -19.90 -15.02 -11.52
CA PRO A 167 -19.47 -15.76 -12.71
C PRO A 167 -18.72 -14.89 -13.73
N PHE A 168 -18.53 -13.59 -13.47
CA PHE A 168 -18.04 -12.63 -14.46
C PHE A 168 -16.61 -12.17 -14.19
N PRO A 169 -15.74 -12.07 -15.21
CA PRO A 169 -14.35 -11.67 -15.03
C PRO A 169 -14.26 -10.18 -14.68
N LEU A 170 -13.34 -9.86 -13.77
CA LEU A 170 -13.07 -8.48 -13.38
C LEU A 170 -12.37 -7.72 -14.50
N HIS A 171 -12.81 -6.49 -14.76
CA HIS A 171 -12.28 -5.65 -15.84
C HIS A 171 -12.16 -4.18 -15.41
N HIS A 172 -11.04 -3.56 -15.74
CA HIS A 172 -10.81 -2.15 -15.50
C HIS A 172 -10.94 -1.35 -16.80
N LYS A 173 -11.79 -0.33 -16.81
CA LYS A 173 -11.91 0.66 -17.89
C LYS A 173 -11.50 2.04 -17.38
N ALA A 174 -10.71 2.79 -18.14
CA ALA A 174 -10.14 4.07 -17.70
C ALA A 174 -11.21 5.10 -17.26
N ASP A 175 -12.34 5.14 -17.95
CA ASP A 175 -13.40 6.13 -17.69
C ASP A 175 -14.28 5.76 -16.47
N TYR A 176 -14.40 4.46 -16.15
CA TYR A 176 -15.37 3.95 -15.17
C TYR A 176 -14.73 3.23 -13.98
N GLY A 177 -13.43 2.98 -14.01
CA GLY A 177 -12.71 2.21 -12.99
C GLY A 177 -12.92 0.70 -13.12
N TRP A 178 -12.93 0.01 -11.97
CA TRP A 178 -13.11 -1.45 -11.89
C TRP A 178 -14.59 -1.85 -11.97
N GLY A 179 -14.89 -2.83 -12.82
CA GLY A 179 -16.19 -3.48 -12.96
C GLY A 179 -16.03 -4.94 -13.36
N PHE A 180 -17.09 -5.56 -13.87
CA PHE A 180 -17.09 -6.95 -14.33
C PHE A 180 -17.78 -7.06 -15.69
N LEU A 181 -17.35 -8.01 -16.52
CA LEU A 181 -17.90 -8.19 -17.88
C LEU A 181 -19.15 -9.07 -17.83
N VAL A 182 -20.32 -8.47 -18.01
CA VAL A 182 -21.59 -9.19 -18.16
C VAL A 182 -21.85 -9.39 -19.65
N PRO A 183 -22.09 -10.62 -20.12
CA PRO A 183 -22.55 -10.87 -21.48
C PRO A 183 -23.87 -10.14 -21.72
N ASN A 184 -24.02 -9.47 -22.86
CA ASN A 184 -25.32 -8.94 -23.25
C ASN A 184 -26.30 -10.12 -23.42
N LEU A 185 -27.29 -10.20 -22.52
CA LEU A 185 -28.35 -11.20 -22.55
C LEU A 185 -29.46 -10.86 -23.56
N GLU A 186 -29.38 -9.70 -24.21
CA GLU A 186 -30.32 -9.30 -25.25
C GLU A 186 -29.97 -9.98 -26.58
N ARG A 187 -30.75 -11.01 -26.91
CA ARG A 187 -31.04 -11.49 -28.25
C ARG A 187 -32.56 -11.53 -28.43
#